data_AF-A0A5M4AMZ6-F1
#
_entry.id   AF-A0A5M4AMZ6-F1
#
_cell.length_a   1.000
_cell.length_b   1.000
_cell.length_c   1.000
_cell.angle_alpha   90.00
_cell.angle_beta   90.00
_cell.angle_gamma   90.00
#
_symmetry.space_group_name_H-M   'P 1'
#
loop_
_entity.id
_entity.type
_entity.pdbx_description
1 polymer ?
#
loop_
_entity_poly.entity_id
_entity_poly.type
_entity_poly.pdbx_seq_one_letter_code
_entity_poly.pdbx_strand_id
1 'polypeptide(L)'
;MNIKYSLISILILFLRIRIGFSQTTKPLSERVKAITARYDQTLFGKNTFVFDPAMDMHEIQTLIDSIYAGQLYPANEFSENRYALLFKPGTYKLDIKVGYYMHILSLGNSQEYVVIDEAVRSVSNRDGHVLCNFWRAAENLTIVLAADSTNTWAISQAAPLRRIYVKENLKLFEGYSIGGFMGDCKIDGTVFFGAQQQWFTRNSIAKKWDGGVWNMVYTGVVNAPKEHWPEKPVTTIKQTPEVREKPYLIYSGEKFYLKIPALKKNSSGTDWNEQTNKEKTVSIDDFYVAKPGTNNAKLINQTLGKGKNILLTPGIYSLDESLKITRPGTAVIMGIGMATLVPENGNKAIEVSDADGITVAGLLIDANINPSETLMQVGKPGSKKNHAANPSYIFDVFFRVSGPHEGSASHCLGINSNDVYADHLWIWRADHGNGVGWDKNGCANGLIVNGNNVTIYGLFNEHFQEY
;
A
#
# COMPACT_ATOMS: atom_id res chain seq x y z
N MET A 1 -66.02 -29.37 24.13
CA MET A 1 -66.20 -29.86 22.75
C MET A 1 -65.08 -29.26 21.91
N ASN A 2 -64.34 -30.10 21.19
CA ASN A 2 -63.10 -29.81 20.46
C ASN A 2 -63.15 -28.62 19.49
N ILE A 3 -61.99 -28.01 19.20
CA ILE A 3 -61.41 -27.67 17.86
C ILE A 3 -60.12 -26.85 18.12
N LYS A 4 -58.94 -27.48 18.02
CA LYS A 4 -57.94 -27.50 16.91
C LYS A 4 -57.03 -26.26 16.81
N TYR A 5 -55.73 -26.56 16.88
CA TYR A 5 -54.58 -25.73 16.52
C TYR A 5 -54.64 -25.22 15.07
N SER A 6 -54.15 -23.99 14.86
CA SER A 6 -53.43 -23.66 13.62
C SER A 6 -52.35 -22.60 13.91
N LEU A 7 -51.10 -23.00 13.71
CA LEU A 7 -49.94 -22.11 13.65
C LEU A 7 -50.08 -21.19 12.44
N ILE A 8 -49.94 -19.88 12.65
CA ILE A 8 -49.62 -18.95 11.56
C ILE A 8 -48.14 -18.63 11.66
N SER A 9 -47.37 -19.21 10.74
CA SER A 9 -45.99 -18.86 10.46
C SER A 9 -45.94 -17.45 9.88
N ILE A 10 -45.47 -16.48 10.67
CA ILE A 10 -45.09 -15.16 10.16
C ILE A 10 -43.67 -15.29 9.60
N LEU A 11 -43.58 -15.42 8.28
CA LEU A 11 -42.35 -15.32 7.52
C LEU A 11 -41.88 -13.86 7.59
N ILE A 12 -40.93 -13.55 8.47
CA ILE A 12 -40.25 -12.26 8.48
C ILE A 12 -39.32 -12.23 7.28
N LEU A 13 -39.80 -11.63 6.19
CA LEU A 13 -39.00 -11.28 5.04
C LEU A 13 -38.05 -10.14 5.48
N PHE A 14 -36.83 -10.48 5.89
CA PHE A 14 -35.76 -9.51 6.09
C PHE A 14 -35.38 -8.90 4.74
N LEU A 15 -36.06 -7.83 4.34
CA LEU A 15 -35.55 -6.92 3.33
C LEU A 15 -34.31 -6.23 3.92
N ARG A 16 -33.12 -6.72 3.56
CA ARG A 16 -31.87 -5.98 3.75
C ARG A 16 -31.92 -4.72 2.91
N ILE A 17 -32.48 -3.64 3.45
CA ILE A 17 -32.28 -2.30 2.89
C ILE A 17 -30.85 -1.92 3.23
N ARG A 18 -29.92 -2.23 2.32
CA ARG A 18 -28.60 -1.58 2.30
C ARG A 18 -28.84 -0.09 2.03
N ILE A 19 -28.92 0.71 3.08
CA ILE A 19 -28.66 2.16 2.95
C ILE A 19 -27.13 2.29 2.86
N GLY A 20 -26.56 1.76 1.78
CA GLY A 20 -25.20 2.07 1.39
C GLY A 20 -25.22 3.43 0.72
N PHE A 21 -24.19 4.25 0.97
CA PHE A 21 -23.82 5.30 0.03
C PHE A 21 -23.74 4.65 -1.36
N SER A 22 -24.75 4.87 -2.22
CA SER A 22 -24.77 4.32 -3.57
C SER A 22 -23.69 5.02 -4.36
N GLN A 23 -22.53 4.36 -4.49
CA GLN A 23 -21.44 4.80 -5.34
C GLN A 23 -21.90 4.61 -6.78
N THR A 24 -22.34 5.70 -7.41
CA THR A 24 -22.69 5.68 -8.83
C THR A 24 -21.41 5.61 -9.66
N THR A 25 -21.00 4.40 -10.03
CA THR A 25 -19.95 4.22 -11.04
C THR A 25 -20.52 4.65 -12.38
N LYS A 26 -20.06 5.79 -12.92
CA LYS A 26 -20.37 6.13 -14.31
C LYS A 26 -19.77 5.02 -15.19
N PRO A 27 -20.57 4.36 -16.06
CA PRO A 27 -20.01 3.36 -16.94
C PRO A 27 -18.97 4.01 -17.85
N LEU A 28 -17.84 3.32 -18.03
CA LEU A 28 -16.81 3.75 -18.99
C LEU A 28 -17.44 3.90 -20.38
N SER A 29 -17.01 4.91 -21.14
CA SER A 29 -17.45 5.06 -22.53
C SER A 29 -17.04 3.83 -23.35
N GLU A 30 -17.76 3.51 -24.42
CA GLU A 30 -17.40 2.39 -25.31
C GLU A 30 -15.97 2.49 -25.85
N ARG A 31 -15.52 3.72 -26.13
CA ARG A 31 -14.12 3.99 -26.51
C ARG A 31 -13.16 3.56 -25.42
N VAL A 32 -13.41 3.92 -24.16
CA VAL A 32 -12.53 3.56 -23.03
C VAL A 32 -12.58 2.06 -22.77
N LYS A 33 -13.75 1.40 -22.88
CA LYS A 33 -13.84 -0.06 -22.78
C LYS A 33 -12.99 -0.76 -23.84
N ALA A 34 -13.02 -0.28 -25.08
CA ALA A 34 -12.19 -0.82 -26.15
C ALA A 34 -10.69 -0.62 -25.89
N ILE A 35 -10.29 0.53 -25.33
CA ILE A 35 -8.92 0.80 -24.88
C ILE A 35 -8.52 -0.16 -23.76
N THR A 36 -9.34 -0.27 -22.71
CA THR A 36 -9.14 -1.18 -21.57
C THR A 36 -8.88 -2.61 -22.04
N ALA A 37 -9.73 -3.13 -22.93
CA ALA A 37 -9.64 -4.50 -23.44
C ALA A 37 -8.35 -4.79 -24.24
N ARG A 38 -7.64 -3.75 -24.72
CA ARG A 38 -6.33 -3.91 -25.36
C ARG A 38 -5.18 -4.00 -24.36
N TYR A 39 -5.34 -3.40 -23.17
CA TYR A 39 -4.24 -3.19 -22.23
C TYR A 39 -4.36 -3.99 -20.92
N ASP A 40 -5.49 -4.66 -20.67
CA ASP A 40 -5.74 -5.47 -19.47
C ASP A 40 -5.61 -7.00 -19.67
N GLN A 41 -5.25 -7.44 -20.89
CA GLN A 41 -5.03 -8.85 -21.24
C GLN A 41 -3.64 -9.33 -20.79
N THR A 42 -3.39 -9.27 -19.48
CA THR A 42 -2.10 -9.61 -18.88
C THR A 42 -2.24 -10.80 -17.94
N LEU A 43 -1.11 -11.41 -17.56
CA LEU A 43 -1.11 -12.50 -16.57
C LEU A 43 -1.74 -12.04 -15.23
N PHE A 44 -1.65 -10.75 -14.93
CA PHE A 44 -2.18 -10.10 -13.73
C PHE A 44 -3.69 -9.81 -13.78
N GLY A 45 -4.36 -10.13 -14.90
CA GLY A 45 -5.81 -10.04 -15.01
C GLY A 45 -6.37 -8.61 -15.00
N LYS A 46 -7.69 -8.53 -14.80
CA LYS A 46 -8.47 -7.29 -14.88
C LYS A 46 -7.95 -6.23 -13.92
N ASN A 47 -8.13 -4.97 -14.31
CA ASN A 47 -7.71 -3.77 -13.57
C ASN A 47 -6.18 -3.66 -13.36
N THR A 48 -5.41 -4.53 -14.02
CA THR A 48 -3.96 -4.40 -14.13
C THR A 48 -3.59 -4.06 -15.56
N PHE A 49 -3.07 -2.87 -15.77
CA PHE A 49 -2.67 -2.37 -17.09
C PHE A 49 -1.15 -2.43 -17.19
N VAL A 50 -0.63 -3.11 -18.22
CA VAL A 50 0.81 -3.18 -18.49
C VAL A 50 1.09 -2.42 -19.78
N PHE A 51 1.66 -1.23 -19.65
CA PHE A 51 1.99 -0.36 -20.75
C PHE A 51 3.39 -0.65 -21.29
N ASP A 52 3.53 -0.49 -22.60
CA ASP A 52 4.78 -0.57 -23.36
C ASP A 52 5.00 0.78 -24.08
N PRO A 53 6.23 1.30 -24.18
CA PRO A 53 6.46 2.62 -24.79
C PRO A 53 6.06 2.68 -26.28
N ALA A 54 5.90 1.54 -26.96
CA ALA A 54 5.43 1.49 -28.34
C ALA A 54 3.91 1.63 -28.50
N MET A 55 3.14 1.57 -27.40
CA MET A 55 1.69 1.76 -27.41
C MET A 55 1.32 3.24 -27.66
N ASP A 56 0.06 3.48 -28.05
CA ASP A 56 -0.44 4.83 -28.31
C ASP A 56 -0.55 5.65 -27.00
N MET A 57 0.30 6.67 -26.86
CA MET A 57 0.35 7.55 -25.68
C MET A 57 -0.96 8.29 -25.41
N HIS A 58 -1.71 8.68 -26.46
CA HIS A 58 -2.99 9.34 -26.28
C HIS A 58 -4.02 8.37 -25.69
N GLU A 59 -4.01 7.10 -26.11
CA GLU A 59 -4.89 6.09 -25.54
C GLU A 59 -4.53 5.76 -24.09
N ILE A 60 -3.23 5.65 -23.77
CA ILE A 60 -2.77 5.46 -22.39
C ILE A 60 -3.24 6.63 -21.52
N GLN A 61 -2.99 7.88 -21.94
CA GLN A 61 -3.42 9.07 -21.21
C GLN A 61 -4.95 9.10 -21.02
N THR A 62 -5.72 8.82 -22.07
CA THR A 62 -7.19 8.75 -22.01
C THR A 62 -7.67 7.72 -21.00
N LEU A 63 -7.03 6.54 -20.94
CA LEU A 63 -7.36 5.49 -19.99
C LEU A 63 -7.03 5.94 -18.54
N ILE A 64 -5.84 6.49 -18.31
CA ILE A 64 -5.39 6.96 -17.01
C ILE A 64 -6.34 8.04 -16.48
N ASP A 65 -6.67 9.04 -17.29
CA ASP A 65 -7.59 10.12 -16.91
C ASP A 65 -9.00 9.59 -16.62
N SER A 66 -9.45 8.57 -17.36
CA SER A 66 -10.75 7.93 -17.13
C SER A 66 -10.79 7.16 -15.80
N ILE A 67 -9.71 6.43 -15.48
CA ILE A 67 -9.57 5.75 -14.18
C ILE A 67 -9.53 6.78 -13.06
N TYR A 68 -8.69 7.81 -13.21
CA TYR A 68 -8.54 8.87 -12.21
C TYR A 68 -9.88 9.55 -11.91
N ALA A 69 -10.67 9.89 -12.93
CA ALA A 69 -12.00 10.50 -12.76
C ALA A 69 -12.97 9.62 -11.92
N GLY A 70 -12.79 8.29 -11.97
CA GLY A 70 -13.52 7.32 -11.15
C GLY A 70 -12.92 7.06 -9.77
N GLN A 71 -11.81 7.71 -9.41
CA GLN A 71 -11.07 7.49 -8.16
C GLN A 71 -10.91 8.77 -7.32
N LEU A 72 -11.85 9.69 -7.44
CA LEU A 72 -11.83 11.01 -6.80
C LEU A 72 -12.63 11.07 -5.49
N TYR A 73 -12.19 11.93 -4.57
CA TYR A 73 -12.93 12.31 -3.35
C TYR A 73 -14.19 13.12 -3.69
N PRO A 74 -15.25 13.08 -2.86
CA PRO A 74 -15.47 12.16 -1.74
C PRO A 74 -16.03 10.80 -2.18
N ALA A 75 -16.56 10.71 -3.39
CA ALA A 75 -17.40 9.58 -3.80
C ALA A 75 -16.65 8.23 -3.82
N ASN A 76 -15.34 8.23 -4.06
CA ASN A 76 -14.58 7.00 -4.29
C ASN A 76 -13.53 6.69 -3.22
N GLU A 77 -13.55 7.43 -2.10
CA GLU A 77 -12.71 7.13 -0.94
C GLU A 77 -12.91 5.69 -0.49
N PHE A 78 -14.16 5.24 -0.37
CA PHE A 78 -14.49 3.86 0.00
C PHE A 78 -14.87 2.97 -1.18
N SER A 79 -14.36 3.27 -2.39
CA SER A 79 -14.66 2.48 -3.57
C SER A 79 -14.17 1.04 -3.45
N GLU A 80 -14.85 0.10 -4.12
CA GLU A 80 -14.36 -1.27 -4.33
C GLU A 80 -13.34 -1.37 -5.48
N ASN A 81 -13.25 -0.34 -6.32
CA ASN A 81 -12.32 -0.31 -7.44
C ASN A 81 -10.86 -0.28 -6.95
N ARG A 82 -10.00 -1.02 -7.65
CA ARG A 82 -8.57 -1.19 -7.37
C ARG A 82 -7.83 -1.24 -8.70
N TYR A 83 -6.77 -0.46 -8.89
CA TYR A 83 -6.04 -0.41 -10.16
C TYR A 83 -4.53 -0.44 -9.97
N ALA A 84 -3.86 -1.24 -10.78
CA ALA A 84 -2.41 -1.21 -10.93
C ALA A 84 -2.04 -0.81 -12.36
N LEU A 85 -1.17 0.18 -12.49
CA LEU A 85 -0.70 0.74 -13.75
C LEU A 85 0.81 0.50 -13.83
N LEU A 86 1.21 -0.51 -14.61
CA LEU A 86 2.57 -0.99 -14.73
C LEU A 86 3.20 -0.50 -16.03
N PHE A 87 4.40 0.03 -15.97
CA PHE A 87 5.12 0.59 -17.12
C PHE A 87 6.36 -0.25 -17.39
N LYS A 88 6.44 -0.86 -18.58
CA LYS A 88 7.67 -1.52 -19.05
C LYS A 88 8.80 -0.50 -19.25
N PRO A 89 10.07 -0.92 -19.25
CA PRO A 89 11.20 -0.06 -19.57
C PRO A 89 10.98 0.78 -20.84
N GLY A 90 11.19 2.09 -20.75
CA GLY A 90 10.96 3.05 -21.82
C GLY A 90 10.63 4.46 -21.31
N THR A 91 10.41 5.38 -22.24
CA THR A 91 9.98 6.75 -21.96
C THR A 91 8.53 6.92 -22.35
N TYR A 92 7.74 7.54 -21.47
CA TYR A 92 6.31 7.79 -21.65
C TYR A 92 6.04 9.27 -21.44
N LYS A 93 5.50 9.93 -22.47
CA LYS A 93 5.07 11.33 -22.36
C LYS A 93 3.65 11.38 -21.81
N LEU A 94 3.53 11.34 -20.48
CA LEU A 94 2.26 11.17 -19.77
C LEU A 94 2.19 12.05 -18.52
N ASP A 95 1.05 12.69 -18.33
CA ASP A 95 0.67 13.34 -17.08
C ASP A 95 -0.23 12.40 -16.27
N ILE A 96 0.37 11.70 -15.31
CA ILE A 96 -0.30 10.64 -14.55
C ILE A 96 -0.88 11.23 -13.27
N LYS A 97 -2.21 11.42 -13.22
CA LYS A 97 -2.93 11.76 -11.99
C LYS A 97 -3.30 10.50 -11.22
N VAL A 98 -3.03 10.51 -9.91
CA VAL A 98 -3.20 9.34 -9.04
C VAL A 98 -4.27 9.64 -7.97
N GLY A 99 -5.39 8.92 -8.06
CA GLY A 99 -6.51 8.98 -7.12
C GLY A 99 -6.49 7.82 -6.11
N TYR A 100 -7.61 7.60 -5.43
CA TYR A 100 -7.76 6.46 -4.52
C TYR A 100 -7.54 5.13 -5.22
N TYR A 101 -6.90 4.20 -4.53
CA TYR A 101 -6.63 2.83 -4.93
C TYR A 101 -5.95 2.68 -6.30
N MET A 102 -5.21 3.69 -6.72
CA MET A 102 -4.33 3.62 -7.89
C MET A 102 -2.89 3.37 -7.42
N HIS A 103 -2.24 2.39 -8.03
CA HIS A 103 -0.84 2.07 -7.80
C HIS A 103 -0.07 2.17 -9.11
N ILE A 104 0.85 3.13 -9.20
CA ILE A 104 1.74 3.35 -10.33
C ILE A 104 3.05 2.58 -10.10
N LEU A 105 3.38 1.67 -11.00
CA LEU A 105 4.49 0.73 -10.87
C LEU A 105 5.36 0.77 -12.11
N SER A 106 6.67 0.90 -11.94
CA SER A 106 7.61 0.65 -13.02
C SER A 106 8.14 -0.78 -12.96
N LEU A 107 8.30 -1.38 -14.13
CA LEU A 107 8.90 -2.70 -14.35
C LEU A 107 10.40 -2.60 -14.71
N GLY A 108 11.03 -1.47 -14.43
CA GLY A 108 12.47 -1.26 -14.61
C GLY A 108 13.31 -2.05 -13.61
N ASN A 109 14.45 -2.59 -14.07
CA ASN A 109 15.44 -3.19 -13.16
C ASN A 109 16.15 -2.13 -12.29
N SER A 110 16.04 -0.86 -12.67
CA SER A 110 16.26 0.31 -11.82
C SER A 110 15.31 1.43 -12.28
N GLN A 111 15.32 2.54 -11.56
CA GLN A 111 14.47 3.71 -11.76
C GLN A 111 14.75 4.42 -13.08
N GLU A 112 15.96 4.28 -13.62
CA GLU A 112 16.36 4.91 -14.88
C GLU A 112 15.73 4.24 -16.11
N TYR A 113 15.21 3.01 -15.95
CA TYR A 113 14.64 2.25 -17.05
C TYR A 113 13.25 2.74 -17.44
N VAL A 114 12.51 3.41 -16.55
CA VAL A 114 11.18 3.95 -16.84
C VAL A 114 11.14 5.44 -16.55
N VAL A 115 10.94 6.22 -17.60
CA VAL A 115 10.87 7.68 -17.53
C VAL A 115 9.45 8.13 -17.87
N ILE A 116 8.84 8.88 -16.95
CA ILE A 116 7.63 9.65 -17.20
C ILE A 116 8.05 11.09 -17.50
N ASP A 117 7.94 11.48 -18.77
CA ASP A 117 8.32 12.80 -19.30
C ASP A 117 7.13 13.77 -19.27
N GLU A 118 6.60 13.98 -18.06
CA GLU A 118 5.74 15.11 -17.65
C GLU A 118 5.61 14.99 -16.11
N ALA A 119 4.58 14.34 -15.58
CA ALA A 119 4.31 14.30 -14.13
C ALA A 119 3.69 13.00 -13.65
N VAL A 120 3.93 12.66 -12.37
CA VAL A 120 3.17 11.64 -11.63
C VAL A 120 2.68 12.29 -10.35
N ARG A 121 1.39 12.64 -10.32
CA ARG A 121 0.88 13.58 -9.32
C ARG A 121 -0.36 13.11 -8.58
N SER A 122 -0.38 13.38 -7.29
CA SER A 122 -1.58 13.38 -6.46
C SER A 122 -1.88 14.82 -6.10
N VAL A 123 -3.08 15.27 -6.41
CA VAL A 123 -3.52 16.66 -6.23
C VAL A 123 -4.85 16.69 -5.48
N SER A 124 -5.20 17.84 -4.93
CA SER A 124 -6.55 18.09 -4.42
C SER A 124 -7.53 18.21 -5.57
N ASN A 125 -8.73 17.67 -5.38
CA ASN A 125 -9.87 17.88 -6.27
C ASN A 125 -10.98 18.73 -5.62
N ARG A 126 -10.69 19.36 -4.46
CA ARG A 126 -11.63 20.20 -3.70
C ARG A 126 -10.87 21.28 -2.92
N ASP A 127 -10.53 22.38 -3.58
CA ASP A 127 -10.00 23.62 -2.96
C ASP A 127 -8.83 23.42 -1.96
N GLY A 128 -7.94 22.46 -2.21
CA GLY A 128 -6.81 22.17 -1.32
C GLY A 128 -7.16 21.30 -0.11
N HIS A 129 -8.28 20.59 -0.12
CA HIS A 129 -8.52 19.51 0.83
C HIS A 129 -7.75 18.27 0.40
N VAL A 130 -6.69 17.91 1.13
CA VAL A 130 -5.96 16.65 0.93
C VAL A 130 -5.85 15.80 2.18
N LEU A 131 -6.53 16.18 3.28
CA LEU A 131 -6.56 15.40 4.53
C LEU A 131 -7.02 13.96 4.34
N CYS A 132 -7.84 13.70 3.31
CA CYS A 132 -8.34 12.37 2.95
C CYS A 132 -7.63 11.74 1.74
N ASN A 133 -6.54 12.30 1.19
CA ASN A 133 -5.87 11.72 0.02
C ASN A 133 -5.06 10.45 0.37
N PHE A 134 -5.77 9.37 0.67
CA PHE A 134 -5.26 8.08 1.10
C PHE A 134 -5.06 7.08 -0.06
N TRP A 135 -4.57 5.89 0.31
CA TRP A 135 -4.59 4.63 -0.45
C TRP A 135 -4.14 4.75 -1.90
N ARG A 136 -2.96 5.30 -2.14
CA ARG A 136 -2.37 5.38 -3.49
C ARG A 136 -0.87 5.16 -3.44
N ALA A 137 -0.22 4.79 -4.51
CA ALA A 137 1.24 4.58 -4.46
C ALA A 137 1.90 4.86 -5.79
N ALA A 138 3.17 5.25 -5.75
CA ALA A 138 4.03 5.31 -6.92
C ALA A 138 5.41 4.74 -6.59
N GLU A 139 5.92 3.88 -7.48
CA GLU A 139 7.17 3.15 -7.25
C GLU A 139 8.07 3.00 -8.48
N ASN A 140 9.39 3.09 -8.23
CA ASN A 140 10.47 2.61 -9.11
C ASN A 140 10.61 3.34 -10.47
N LEU A 141 10.27 4.62 -10.56
CA LEU A 141 10.30 5.38 -11.81
C LEU A 141 11.04 6.71 -11.69
N THR A 142 11.43 7.25 -12.84
CA THR A 142 11.97 8.60 -12.99
C THR A 142 10.89 9.52 -13.53
N ILE A 143 10.76 10.71 -12.93
CA ILE A 143 9.90 11.80 -13.39
C ILE A 143 10.81 12.90 -13.94
N VAL A 144 10.66 13.18 -15.23
CA VAL A 144 11.31 14.30 -15.91
C VAL A 144 10.28 15.38 -16.13
N LEU A 145 10.59 16.57 -15.65
CA LEU A 145 9.76 17.76 -15.76
C LEU A 145 10.50 18.80 -16.60
N ALA A 146 9.76 19.80 -17.10
CA ALA A 146 10.38 21.01 -17.61
C ALA A 146 11.24 21.68 -16.52
N ALA A 147 12.31 22.35 -16.92
CA ALA A 147 13.25 23.01 -16.00
C ALA A 147 12.53 23.91 -14.99
N ASP A 148 12.97 23.88 -13.74
CA ASP A 148 12.44 24.65 -12.61
C ASP A 148 10.95 24.36 -12.26
N SER A 149 10.37 23.30 -12.82
CA SER A 149 8.99 22.90 -12.52
C SER A 149 8.89 22.09 -11.22
N THR A 150 7.69 21.67 -10.86
CA THR A 150 7.43 20.98 -9.59
C THR A 150 6.44 19.84 -9.77
N ASN A 151 6.84 18.62 -9.39
CA ASN A 151 5.92 17.49 -9.28
C ASN A 151 5.10 17.65 -8.00
N THR A 152 3.81 17.34 -8.02
CA THR A 152 2.95 17.46 -6.82
C THR A 152 2.51 16.09 -6.33
N TRP A 153 2.86 15.74 -5.10
CA TRP A 153 2.38 14.55 -4.40
C TRP A 153 1.70 14.96 -3.08
N ALA A 154 0.57 15.66 -3.21
CA ALA A 154 -0.24 16.15 -2.10
C ALA A 154 -1.16 15.03 -1.58
N ILE A 155 -0.79 14.49 -0.41
CA ILE A 155 -1.33 13.24 0.16
C ILE A 155 -1.46 13.32 1.68
N SER A 156 -2.12 12.30 2.23
CA SER A 156 -2.12 11.93 3.65
C SER A 156 -1.56 10.52 3.89
N GLN A 157 -2.04 9.75 4.88
CA GLN A 157 -1.52 8.43 5.22
C GLN A 157 -1.75 7.37 4.10
N ALA A 158 -1.00 6.27 4.16
CA ALA A 158 -1.02 5.15 3.19
C ALA A 158 -0.86 5.57 1.72
N ALA A 159 0.01 6.55 1.49
CA ALA A 159 0.31 7.07 0.15
C ALA A 159 1.81 7.10 -0.18
N PRO A 160 2.52 5.93 -0.16
CA PRO A 160 3.97 5.91 -0.23
C PRO A 160 4.52 6.37 -1.59
N LEU A 161 5.63 7.11 -1.54
CA LEU A 161 6.60 7.19 -2.63
C LEU A 161 7.80 6.32 -2.31
N ARG A 162 8.12 5.37 -3.18
CA ARG A 162 9.31 4.54 -3.03
C ARG A 162 10.11 4.51 -4.32
N ARG A 163 11.44 4.55 -4.25
CA ARG A 163 12.26 4.37 -5.45
C ARG A 163 11.90 5.39 -6.55
N ILE A 164 11.59 6.64 -6.18
CA ILE A 164 11.22 7.69 -7.14
C ILE A 164 12.39 8.62 -7.35
N TYR A 165 12.72 8.89 -8.61
CA TYR A 165 13.65 9.93 -9.00
C TYR A 165 12.89 11.11 -9.62
N VAL A 166 12.84 12.26 -8.94
CA VAL A 166 12.30 13.51 -9.48
C VAL A 166 13.47 14.39 -9.95
N LYS A 167 13.53 14.68 -11.26
CA LYS A 167 14.57 15.54 -11.87
C LYS A 167 14.25 17.04 -11.78
N GLU A 168 13.55 17.47 -10.74
CA GLU A 168 13.19 18.87 -10.46
C GLU A 168 12.73 18.95 -8.99
N ASN A 169 11.79 19.84 -8.65
CA ASN A 169 11.23 19.99 -7.32
C ASN A 169 10.07 19.02 -7.03
N LEU A 170 9.83 18.75 -5.76
CA LEU A 170 8.71 17.95 -5.25
C LEU A 170 7.90 18.75 -4.23
N LYS A 171 6.61 18.97 -4.49
CA LYS A 171 5.64 19.58 -3.58
C LYS A 171 4.79 18.49 -2.92
N LEU A 172 4.76 18.46 -1.59
CA LEU A 172 4.07 17.42 -0.82
C LEU A 172 2.71 17.87 -0.25
N PHE A 173 2.23 19.06 -0.60
CA PHE A 173 1.04 19.65 0.00
C PHE A 173 0.18 20.37 -1.04
N GLU A 174 -1.12 20.44 -0.75
CA GLU A 174 -2.05 21.42 -1.29
C GLU A 174 -3.05 21.72 -0.19
N GLY A 175 -3.05 22.94 0.36
CA GLY A 175 -3.80 23.24 1.58
C GLY A 175 -3.38 22.38 2.79
N TYR A 176 -4.31 22.12 3.72
CA TYR A 176 -4.04 21.31 4.92
C TYR A 176 -3.79 19.85 4.54
N SER A 177 -2.66 19.31 5.02
CA SER A 177 -2.17 17.97 4.65
C SER A 177 -1.64 17.21 5.87
N ILE A 178 -1.89 15.89 5.95
CA ILE A 178 -1.50 15.03 7.07
C ILE A 178 -0.82 13.73 6.57
N GLY A 179 0.21 13.91 5.75
CA GLY A 179 1.10 12.86 5.27
C GLY A 179 2.20 12.55 6.28
N GLY A 180 3.24 11.82 5.92
CA GLY A 180 3.42 11.03 4.71
C GLY A 180 4.71 10.22 4.81
N PHE A 181 4.88 9.27 3.91
CA PHE A 181 6.05 8.39 3.86
C PHE A 181 6.73 8.52 2.51
N MET A 182 8.06 8.69 2.53
CA MET A 182 8.87 8.33 1.36
C MET A 182 10.16 7.62 1.75
N GLY A 183 10.57 6.66 0.92
CA GLY A 183 11.75 5.84 1.15
C GLY A 183 12.51 5.58 -0.12
N ASP A 184 13.84 5.63 -0.05
CA ASP A 184 14.70 5.31 -1.20
C ASP A 184 14.42 6.20 -2.42
N CYS A 185 14.26 7.52 -2.22
CA CYS A 185 13.94 8.48 -3.27
C CYS A 185 15.10 9.46 -3.53
N LYS A 186 15.17 10.00 -4.75
CA LYS A 186 16.08 11.09 -5.13
C LYS A 186 15.28 12.24 -5.71
N ILE A 187 15.56 13.46 -5.24
CA ILE A 187 14.96 14.70 -5.74
C ILE A 187 16.10 15.66 -6.05
N ASP A 188 16.29 16.03 -7.32
CA ASP A 188 17.38 16.94 -7.71
C ASP A 188 17.14 18.38 -7.20
N GLY A 189 15.88 18.77 -7.01
CA GLY A 189 15.46 20.07 -6.51
C GLY A 189 15.12 20.11 -5.02
N THR A 190 14.19 21.00 -4.69
CA THR A 190 13.68 21.19 -3.32
C THR A 190 12.47 20.31 -3.07
N VAL A 191 12.42 19.69 -1.89
CA VAL A 191 11.19 19.09 -1.34
C VAL A 191 10.48 20.13 -0.49
N PHE A 192 9.27 20.49 -0.88
CA PHE A 192 8.41 21.46 -0.19
C PHE A 192 7.32 20.76 0.62
N PHE A 193 7.38 20.86 1.93
CA PHE A 193 6.38 20.30 2.84
C PHE A 193 5.16 21.19 3.03
N GLY A 194 5.32 22.52 2.91
CA GLY A 194 4.24 23.48 3.15
C GLY A 194 3.51 23.22 4.46
N ALA A 195 2.19 22.97 4.38
CA ALA A 195 1.33 22.73 5.53
C ALA A 195 1.24 21.24 5.96
N GLN A 196 2.16 20.38 5.51
CA GLN A 196 2.25 19.01 6.01
C GLN A 196 2.52 18.98 7.52
N GLN A 197 1.61 18.35 8.27
CA GLN A 197 1.69 18.25 9.71
C GLN A 197 2.92 17.44 10.16
N GLN A 198 3.11 16.26 9.56
CA GLN A 198 4.28 15.42 9.80
C GLN A 198 4.77 14.78 8.50
N TRP A 199 5.97 14.20 8.53
CA TRP A 199 6.48 13.38 7.44
C TRP A 199 7.62 12.49 7.92
N PHE A 200 7.68 11.25 7.40
CA PHE A 200 8.80 10.35 7.60
C PHE A 200 9.52 10.08 6.28
N THR A 201 10.80 10.43 6.22
CA THR A 201 11.68 10.21 5.07
C THR A 201 12.83 9.30 5.47
N ARG A 202 13.11 8.26 4.69
CA ARG A 202 14.31 7.45 4.90
C ARG A 202 15.11 7.16 3.63
N ASN A 203 16.41 6.90 3.78
CA ASN A 203 17.31 6.47 2.70
C ASN A 203 17.16 7.29 1.42
N SER A 204 17.01 8.61 1.54
CA SER A 204 16.66 9.46 0.40
C SER A 204 17.70 10.57 0.22
N ILE A 205 17.64 11.23 -0.93
CA ILE A 205 18.53 12.34 -1.29
C ILE A 205 17.65 13.47 -1.81
N ALA A 206 17.82 14.68 -1.29
CA ALA A 206 17.31 15.88 -1.93
C ALA A 206 18.37 16.98 -1.92
N LYS A 207 18.28 17.95 -2.83
CA LYS A 207 19.15 19.14 -2.79
C LYS A 207 18.79 20.06 -1.62
N LYS A 208 17.50 20.25 -1.36
CA LYS A 208 17.00 21.08 -0.26
C LYS A 208 15.69 20.52 0.30
N TRP A 209 15.47 20.74 1.58
CA TRP A 209 14.24 20.43 2.31
C TRP A 209 13.66 21.72 2.88
N ASP A 210 12.37 21.98 2.66
CA ASP A 210 11.75 23.27 2.97
C ASP A 210 10.37 23.10 3.62
N GLY A 211 10.21 23.67 4.82
CA GLY A 211 8.95 23.70 5.55
C GLY A 211 8.70 22.48 6.46
N GLY A 212 7.42 22.29 6.78
CA GLY A 212 6.91 21.27 7.68
C GLY A 212 6.53 21.84 9.05
N VAL A 213 5.51 21.24 9.69
CA VAL A 213 4.81 21.90 10.81
C VAL A 213 5.10 21.29 12.18
N TRP A 214 4.83 20.00 12.41
CA TRP A 214 4.89 19.41 13.76
C TRP A 214 5.97 18.35 13.93
N ASN A 215 6.18 17.46 12.94
CA ASN A 215 7.15 16.37 13.08
C ASN A 215 7.73 15.91 11.73
N MET A 216 8.92 16.40 11.38
CA MET A 216 9.66 16.03 10.16
C MET A 216 10.84 15.14 10.54
N VAL A 217 10.72 13.85 10.24
CA VAL A 217 11.69 12.83 10.61
C VAL A 217 12.47 12.36 9.39
N TYR A 218 13.79 12.35 9.51
CA TYR A 218 14.74 11.92 8.49
C TYR A 218 15.66 10.83 9.04
N THR A 219 15.73 9.68 8.37
CA THR A 219 16.64 8.59 8.76
C THR A 219 17.47 8.14 7.56
N GLY A 220 18.79 8.24 7.64
CA GLY A 220 19.64 7.87 6.50
C GLY A 220 19.49 8.79 5.30
N VAL A 221 19.10 10.05 5.50
CA VAL A 221 18.81 10.98 4.40
C VAL A 221 20.02 11.88 4.14
N VAL A 222 20.49 11.89 2.90
CA VAL A 222 21.58 12.78 2.45
C VAL A 222 21.03 14.19 2.32
N ASN A 223 21.79 15.17 2.83
CA ASN A 223 21.42 16.58 2.93
C ASN A 223 20.15 16.86 3.76
N ALA A 224 19.74 15.96 4.67
CA ALA A 224 18.67 16.27 5.60
C ALA A 224 18.98 17.54 6.43
N PRO A 225 17.97 18.30 6.84
CA PRO A 225 18.16 19.40 7.78
C PRO A 225 18.82 18.89 9.08
N LYS A 226 19.66 19.72 9.70
CA LYS A 226 20.25 19.38 11.00
C LYS A 226 19.15 19.24 12.05
N GLU A 227 19.28 18.22 12.92
CA GLU A 227 18.49 18.07 14.15
C GLU A 227 18.38 19.40 14.89
N HIS A 228 17.15 19.80 15.24
CA HIS A 228 16.91 21.07 15.92
C HIS A 228 15.61 21.03 16.74
N TRP A 229 15.23 19.85 17.23
CA TRP A 229 14.12 19.69 18.16
C TRP A 229 14.51 20.17 19.58
N PRO A 230 13.63 20.90 20.30
CA PRO A 230 12.25 21.26 19.96
C PRO A 230 12.06 22.60 19.24
N GLU A 231 13.11 23.41 19.01
CA GLU A 231 12.98 24.75 18.40
C GLU A 231 12.45 24.71 16.96
N LYS A 232 12.74 23.62 16.24
CA LYS A 232 12.14 23.26 14.96
C LYS A 232 11.65 21.81 15.03
N PRO A 233 10.59 21.46 14.29
CA PRO A 233 10.01 20.12 14.26
C PRO A 233 10.86 19.14 13.42
N VAL A 234 12.18 19.10 13.61
CA VAL A 234 13.11 18.35 12.76
C VAL A 234 13.89 17.33 13.60
N THR A 235 13.67 16.06 13.30
CA THR A 235 14.47 14.94 13.82
C THR A 235 15.27 14.28 12.69
N THR A 236 16.59 14.20 12.82
CA THR A 236 17.51 13.68 11.80
C THR A 236 18.47 12.66 12.40
N ILE A 237 18.29 11.41 11.97
CA ILE A 237 19.19 10.29 12.23
C ILE A 237 20.06 10.08 10.99
N LYS A 238 21.38 10.20 11.14
CA LYS A 238 22.32 10.21 10.01
C LYS A 238 22.27 8.95 9.13
N GLN A 239 22.11 7.78 9.75
CA GLN A 239 22.13 6.48 9.08
C GLN A 239 20.91 5.68 9.51
N THR A 240 20.32 4.93 8.57
CA THR A 240 19.31 3.93 8.91
C THR A 240 20.03 2.68 9.43
N PRO A 241 19.82 2.28 10.70
CA PRO A 241 20.63 1.23 11.32
C PRO A 241 20.58 -0.11 10.59
N GLU A 242 19.38 -0.56 10.20
CA GLU A 242 19.19 -1.78 9.44
C GLU A 242 17.90 -1.67 8.63
N VAL A 243 17.97 -1.86 7.31
CA VAL A 243 16.81 -1.76 6.42
C VAL A 243 17.00 -2.61 5.18
N ARG A 244 15.90 -3.10 4.63
CA ARG A 244 15.83 -3.69 3.31
C ARG A 244 14.74 -2.95 2.54
N GLU A 245 14.99 -2.59 1.29
CA GLU A 245 13.95 -1.97 0.48
C GLU A 245 12.85 -2.97 0.10
N LYS A 246 11.64 -2.46 -0.14
CA LYS A 246 10.47 -3.27 -0.51
C LYS A 246 10.75 -4.02 -1.83
N PRO A 247 10.34 -5.30 -1.95
CA PRO A 247 10.39 -5.98 -3.25
C PRO A 247 9.56 -5.26 -4.32
N TYR A 248 10.04 -5.30 -5.56
CA TYR A 248 9.40 -4.64 -6.69
C TYR A 248 9.43 -5.53 -7.94
N LEU A 249 8.42 -5.38 -8.79
CA LEU A 249 8.29 -6.13 -10.04
C LEU A 249 9.23 -5.54 -11.09
N ILE A 250 9.82 -6.41 -11.91
CA ILE A 250 10.64 -6.03 -13.07
C ILE A 250 10.23 -6.84 -14.30
N TYR A 251 10.50 -6.30 -15.48
CA TYR A 251 10.31 -6.97 -16.77
C TYR A 251 11.64 -6.99 -17.52
N SER A 252 12.12 -8.19 -17.84
CA SER A 252 13.39 -8.40 -18.54
C SER A 252 13.32 -9.68 -19.35
N GLY A 253 13.89 -9.69 -20.56
CA GLY A 253 13.88 -10.88 -21.44
C GLY A 253 12.48 -11.47 -21.64
N GLU A 254 11.49 -10.59 -21.86
CA GLU A 254 10.07 -10.92 -22.05
C GLU A 254 9.35 -11.58 -20.86
N LYS A 255 10.00 -11.65 -19.69
CA LYS A 255 9.46 -12.28 -18.49
C LYS A 255 9.36 -11.28 -17.33
N PHE A 256 8.45 -11.58 -16.41
CA PHE A 256 8.31 -10.82 -15.17
C PHE A 256 9.07 -11.50 -14.04
N TYR A 257 9.67 -10.69 -13.19
CA TYR A 257 10.37 -11.14 -12.00
C TYR A 257 10.01 -10.25 -10.82
N LEU A 258 10.22 -10.76 -9.62
CA LEU A 258 10.28 -9.97 -8.41
C LEU A 258 11.74 -9.80 -8.00
N LYS A 259 12.18 -8.54 -7.90
CA LYS A 259 13.46 -8.18 -7.32
C LYS A 259 13.29 -8.00 -5.82
N ILE A 260 14.13 -8.67 -5.04
CA ILE A 260 14.20 -8.57 -3.58
C ILE A 260 15.52 -7.91 -3.23
N PRO A 261 15.50 -6.63 -2.82
CA PRO A 261 16.69 -5.89 -2.39
C PRO A 261 17.41 -6.57 -1.23
N ALA A 262 18.72 -6.31 -1.11
CA ALA A 262 19.53 -6.83 -0.02
C ALA A 262 19.31 -6.04 1.28
N LEU A 263 19.53 -6.70 2.42
CA LEU A 263 19.60 -6.03 3.71
C LEU A 263 20.83 -5.13 3.77
N LYS A 264 20.63 -3.89 4.21
CA LYS A 264 21.67 -2.89 4.43
C LYS A 264 21.72 -2.51 5.90
N LYS A 265 22.94 -2.23 6.37
CA LYS A 265 23.20 -1.72 7.72
C LYS A 265 23.83 -0.35 7.62
N ASN A 266 23.44 0.55 8.52
CA ASN A 266 23.96 1.91 8.62
C ASN A 266 23.94 2.65 7.27
N SER A 267 22.87 2.48 6.50
CA SER A 267 22.75 3.04 5.15
C SER A 267 22.37 4.51 5.16
N SER A 268 22.81 5.24 4.15
CA SER A 268 22.35 6.60 3.85
C SER A 268 22.17 6.78 2.35
N GLY A 269 21.20 7.60 1.95
CA GLY A 269 20.86 7.81 0.55
C GLY A 269 20.21 6.59 -0.10
N THR A 270 20.07 6.66 -1.42
CA THR A 270 19.37 5.66 -2.21
C THR A 270 20.17 4.37 -2.36
N ASP A 271 19.50 3.24 -2.55
CA ASP A 271 20.14 1.95 -2.79
C ASP A 271 20.65 1.74 -4.23
N TRP A 272 20.32 2.67 -5.13
CA TRP A 272 20.33 2.48 -6.59
C TRP A 272 21.73 2.35 -7.21
N ASN A 273 22.73 3.01 -6.61
CA ASN A 273 24.10 3.06 -7.15
C ASN A 273 24.99 1.96 -6.57
N GLU A 274 24.47 1.13 -5.66
CA GLU A 274 25.24 0.07 -5.04
C GLU A 274 24.93 -1.25 -5.75
N GLN A 275 25.84 -1.71 -6.62
CA GLN A 275 25.78 -3.07 -7.12
C GLN A 275 26.07 -4.03 -5.96
N THR A 276 25.03 -4.62 -5.39
CA THR A 276 25.19 -5.70 -4.41
C THR A 276 24.92 -7.04 -5.08
N ASN A 277 25.84 -7.99 -4.92
CA ASN A 277 25.66 -9.37 -5.35
C ASN A 277 24.68 -10.17 -4.46
N LYS A 278 24.00 -9.50 -3.53
CA LYS A 278 23.14 -10.12 -2.50
C LYS A 278 21.64 -9.95 -2.78
N GLU A 279 21.26 -9.17 -3.79
CA GLU A 279 19.87 -9.07 -4.21
C GLU A 279 19.41 -10.38 -4.83
N LYS A 280 18.15 -10.76 -4.57
CA LYS A 280 17.54 -11.95 -5.18
C LYS A 280 16.60 -11.52 -6.29
N THR A 281 16.54 -12.34 -7.34
CA THR A 281 15.56 -12.18 -8.42
C THR A 281 14.78 -13.48 -8.52
N VAL A 282 13.46 -13.40 -8.40
CA VAL A 282 12.56 -14.57 -8.39
C VAL A 282 11.64 -14.48 -9.59
N SER A 283 11.53 -15.56 -10.38
CA SER A 283 10.61 -15.57 -11.53
C SER A 283 9.17 -15.41 -11.05
N ILE A 284 8.34 -14.67 -11.82
CA ILE A 284 6.89 -14.66 -11.56
C ILE A 284 6.28 -16.07 -11.68
N ASP A 285 6.93 -16.98 -12.41
CA ASP A 285 6.50 -18.37 -12.51
C ASP A 285 6.54 -19.09 -11.15
N ASP A 286 7.34 -18.62 -10.20
CA ASP A 286 7.39 -19.10 -8.82
C ASP A 286 6.31 -18.47 -7.92
N PHE A 287 5.49 -17.59 -8.49
CA PHE A 287 4.34 -16.99 -7.84
C PHE A 287 3.04 -17.64 -8.33
N TYR A 288 2.09 -17.70 -7.43
CA TYR A 288 0.70 -17.83 -7.75
C TYR A 288 0.09 -16.44 -7.81
N VAL A 289 -0.37 -16.06 -9.00
CA VAL A 289 -0.98 -14.77 -9.25
C VAL A 289 -2.47 -14.90 -8.99
N ALA A 290 -2.85 -14.60 -7.75
CA ALA A 290 -4.20 -14.69 -7.26
C ALA A 290 -5.03 -13.50 -7.78
N LYS A 291 -6.28 -13.79 -8.15
CA LYS A 291 -7.26 -12.84 -8.70
C LYS A 291 -8.51 -12.81 -7.82
N PRO A 292 -9.09 -11.62 -7.57
CA PRO A 292 -10.28 -11.48 -6.74
C PRO A 292 -11.48 -12.20 -7.38
N GLY A 293 -12.39 -12.72 -6.55
CA GLY A 293 -13.60 -13.42 -6.99
C GLY A 293 -13.39 -14.85 -7.53
N THR A 294 -12.19 -15.19 -8.01
CA THR A 294 -11.87 -16.57 -8.45
C THR A 294 -11.02 -17.36 -7.45
N ASN A 295 -10.23 -16.67 -6.62
CA ASN A 295 -9.34 -17.32 -5.67
C ASN A 295 -9.78 -17.03 -4.22
N ASN A 296 -9.85 -18.09 -3.43
CA ASN A 296 -10.20 -18.05 -2.01
C ASN A 296 -9.01 -18.43 -1.14
N ALA A 297 -9.17 -18.29 0.18
CA ALA A 297 -8.12 -18.56 1.15
C ALA A 297 -7.58 -19.99 1.06
N LYS A 298 -8.47 -20.98 0.91
CA LYS A 298 -8.09 -22.40 0.75
C LYS A 298 -7.11 -22.64 -0.40
N LEU A 299 -7.39 -22.12 -1.59
CA LEU A 299 -6.53 -22.32 -2.75
C LEU A 299 -5.19 -21.59 -2.60
N ILE A 300 -5.20 -20.39 -2.01
CA ILE A 300 -3.98 -19.64 -1.71
C ILE A 300 -3.12 -20.42 -0.70
N ASN A 301 -3.71 -20.94 0.38
CA ASN A 301 -3.03 -21.76 1.39
C ASN A 301 -2.45 -23.05 0.80
N GLN A 302 -3.20 -23.75 -0.04
CA GLN A 302 -2.70 -24.94 -0.75
C GLN A 302 -1.48 -24.60 -1.61
N THR A 303 -1.48 -23.44 -2.24
CA THR A 303 -0.40 -23.02 -3.14
C THR A 303 0.84 -22.56 -2.37
N LEU A 304 0.67 -21.86 -1.24
CA LEU A 304 1.73 -21.60 -0.26
C LEU A 304 2.37 -22.90 0.23
N GLY A 305 1.55 -23.91 0.55
CA GLY A 305 2.00 -25.25 0.96
C GLY A 305 2.79 -26.01 -0.12
N LYS A 306 2.59 -25.68 -1.40
CA LYS A 306 3.36 -26.22 -2.54
C LYS A 306 4.65 -25.45 -2.83
N GLY A 307 5.01 -24.46 -2.01
CA GLY A 307 6.26 -23.72 -2.15
C GLY A 307 6.20 -22.49 -3.06
N LYS A 308 5.02 -22.10 -3.57
CA LYS A 308 4.87 -20.87 -4.36
C LYS A 308 4.82 -19.62 -3.49
N ASN A 309 5.24 -18.50 -4.05
CA ASN A 309 4.94 -17.16 -3.52
C ASN A 309 3.54 -16.74 -3.98
N ILE A 310 3.01 -15.65 -3.41
CA ILE A 310 1.68 -15.14 -3.77
C ILE A 310 1.80 -13.69 -4.24
N LEU A 311 1.24 -13.39 -5.40
CA LEU A 311 0.99 -12.03 -5.86
C LEU A 311 -0.52 -11.83 -5.96
N LEU A 312 -1.06 -10.89 -5.18
CA LEU A 312 -2.47 -10.52 -5.17
C LEU A 312 -2.68 -9.36 -6.14
N THR A 313 -3.43 -9.60 -7.20
CA THR A 313 -3.77 -8.56 -8.19
C THR A 313 -4.83 -7.61 -7.62
N PRO A 314 -5.06 -6.43 -8.23
CA PRO A 314 -5.95 -5.41 -7.69
C PRO A 314 -7.37 -5.93 -7.46
N GLY A 315 -7.87 -5.80 -6.22
CA GLY A 315 -9.23 -6.18 -5.85
C GLY A 315 -9.39 -6.44 -4.36
N ILE A 316 -10.60 -6.82 -3.97
CA ILE A 316 -10.96 -7.22 -2.62
C ILE A 316 -11.08 -8.75 -2.57
N TYR A 317 -10.41 -9.37 -1.61
CA TYR A 317 -10.39 -10.81 -1.38
C TYR A 317 -11.12 -11.12 -0.07
N SER A 318 -12.30 -11.72 -0.19
CA SER A 318 -13.02 -12.34 0.91
C SER A 318 -12.31 -13.62 1.36
N LEU A 319 -12.00 -13.71 2.65
CA LEU A 319 -11.24 -14.82 3.25
C LEU A 319 -12.05 -15.53 4.33
N ASP A 320 -12.53 -16.72 4.02
CA ASP A 320 -13.26 -17.61 4.94
C ASP A 320 -12.36 -18.31 5.97
N GLU A 321 -11.06 -18.35 5.71
CA GLU A 321 -10.00 -18.77 6.64
C GLU A 321 -8.75 -17.88 6.47
N SER A 322 -7.85 -17.88 7.46
CA SER A 322 -6.62 -17.08 7.39
C SER A 322 -5.68 -17.56 6.28
N LEU A 323 -4.96 -16.64 5.66
CA LEU A 323 -3.78 -16.98 4.84
C LEU A 323 -2.61 -17.36 5.76
N LYS A 324 -2.16 -18.62 5.67
CA LYS A 324 -1.13 -19.19 6.54
C LYS A 324 0.22 -19.21 5.84
N ILE A 325 1.11 -18.34 6.27
CA ILE A 325 2.43 -18.13 5.67
C ILE A 325 3.47 -18.80 6.56
N THR A 326 3.88 -20.03 6.18
CA THR A 326 4.68 -20.90 7.04
C THR A 326 6.07 -21.23 6.50
N ARG A 327 6.35 -20.91 5.23
CA ARG A 327 7.60 -21.31 4.57
C ARG A 327 8.75 -20.35 4.90
N PRO A 328 9.84 -20.81 5.57
CA PRO A 328 10.96 -19.95 5.92
C PRO A 328 11.76 -19.48 4.69
N GLY A 329 12.43 -18.34 4.84
CA GLY A 329 13.51 -17.81 4.01
C GLY A 329 13.14 -17.28 2.62
N THR A 330 11.96 -17.63 2.10
CA THR A 330 11.59 -17.35 0.70
C THR A 330 10.13 -16.97 0.48
N ALA A 331 9.26 -17.05 1.49
CA ALA A 331 7.85 -16.73 1.28
C ALA A 331 7.65 -15.22 1.08
N VAL A 332 7.08 -14.87 -0.06
CA VAL A 332 6.63 -13.52 -0.39
C VAL A 332 5.13 -13.52 -0.67
N ILE A 333 4.41 -12.67 0.04
CA ILE A 333 3.01 -12.34 -0.24
C ILE A 333 2.97 -10.85 -0.52
N MET A 334 2.68 -10.49 -1.77
CA MET A 334 2.69 -9.10 -2.22
C MET A 334 1.37 -8.74 -2.89
N GLY A 335 0.83 -7.57 -2.59
CA GLY A 335 -0.29 -6.96 -3.31
C GLY A 335 0.17 -5.86 -4.26
N ILE A 336 -0.59 -5.68 -5.34
CA ILE A 336 -0.51 -4.50 -6.22
C ILE A 336 -1.89 -3.85 -6.33
N GLY A 337 -1.93 -2.55 -6.66
CA GLY A 337 -3.19 -1.82 -6.80
C GLY A 337 -4.04 -1.74 -5.53
N MET A 338 -3.42 -1.70 -4.35
CA MET A 338 -4.11 -1.72 -3.05
C MET A 338 -5.02 -2.95 -2.86
N ALA A 339 -4.51 -4.13 -3.24
CA ALA A 339 -5.16 -5.40 -2.98
C ALA A 339 -5.58 -5.50 -1.50
N THR A 340 -6.85 -5.79 -1.27
CA THR A 340 -7.50 -5.71 0.04
C THR A 340 -7.93 -7.09 0.50
N LEU A 341 -7.64 -7.45 1.75
CA LEU A 341 -8.05 -8.71 2.37
C LEU A 341 -9.15 -8.44 3.41
N VAL A 342 -10.25 -9.19 3.36
CA VAL A 342 -11.38 -9.08 4.29
C VAL A 342 -11.64 -10.46 4.92
N PRO A 343 -11.38 -10.67 6.23
CA PRO A 343 -11.74 -11.92 6.90
C PRO A 343 -13.26 -12.03 7.09
N GLU A 344 -13.87 -13.19 6.84
CA GLU A 344 -15.34 -13.33 6.86
C GLU A 344 -15.91 -13.99 8.11
N ASN A 345 -15.16 -14.87 8.76
CA ASN A 345 -15.68 -15.77 9.80
C ASN A 345 -15.09 -15.47 11.19
N GLY A 346 -14.72 -14.20 11.45
CA GLY A 346 -13.97 -13.81 12.66
C GLY A 346 -12.54 -14.36 12.70
N ASN A 347 -12.07 -14.94 11.59
CA ASN A 347 -10.70 -15.39 11.41
C ASN A 347 -9.73 -14.19 11.30
N LYS A 348 -8.43 -14.48 11.40
CA LYS A 348 -7.37 -13.54 10.99
C LYS A 348 -7.36 -13.47 9.46
N ALA A 349 -6.97 -12.34 8.87
CA ALA A 349 -6.71 -12.29 7.43
C ALA A 349 -5.38 -12.98 7.09
N ILE A 350 -4.34 -12.71 7.89
CA ILE A 350 -2.99 -13.26 7.70
C ILE A 350 -2.44 -13.82 9.01
N GLU A 351 -1.85 -15.01 8.92
CA GLU A 351 -1.05 -15.63 9.97
C GLU A 351 0.35 -15.95 9.43
N VAL A 352 1.36 -15.22 9.90
CA VAL A 352 2.78 -15.50 9.62
C VAL A 352 3.33 -16.38 10.74
N SER A 353 3.96 -17.50 10.39
CA SER A 353 4.61 -18.38 11.38
C SER A 353 5.86 -17.74 11.98
N ASP A 354 6.27 -18.22 13.16
CA ASP A 354 7.56 -17.88 13.79
C ASP A 354 8.73 -18.53 13.01
N ALA A 355 9.08 -17.92 11.88
CA ALA A 355 10.01 -18.41 10.87
C ALA A 355 10.76 -17.25 10.19
N ASP A 356 11.96 -17.57 9.71
CA ASP A 356 12.87 -16.61 9.09
C ASP A 356 12.33 -16.06 7.76
N GLY A 357 12.70 -14.83 7.42
CA GLY A 357 12.76 -14.33 6.05
C GLY A 357 11.42 -14.21 5.31
N ILE A 358 10.29 -14.15 6.01
CA ILE A 358 8.97 -13.98 5.38
C ILE A 358 8.76 -12.52 5.02
N THR A 359 8.18 -12.26 3.84
CA THR A 359 7.88 -10.90 3.38
C THR A 359 6.39 -10.74 3.08
N VAL A 360 5.77 -9.73 3.68
CA VAL A 360 4.39 -9.30 3.40
C VAL A 360 4.43 -7.85 2.92
N ALA A 361 3.84 -7.54 1.76
CA ALA A 361 3.97 -6.21 1.17
C ALA A 361 2.73 -5.72 0.42
N GLY A 362 2.38 -4.43 0.55
CA GLY A 362 1.43 -3.74 -0.32
C GLY A 362 -0.01 -4.22 -0.19
N LEU A 363 -0.49 -4.40 1.05
CA LEU A 363 -1.82 -4.93 1.35
C LEU A 363 -2.62 -3.98 2.22
N LEU A 364 -3.92 -3.86 1.92
CA LEU A 364 -4.90 -3.31 2.85
C LEU A 364 -5.61 -4.49 3.53
N ILE A 365 -5.77 -4.45 4.85
CA ILE A 365 -6.51 -5.45 5.62
C ILE A 365 -7.71 -4.75 6.26
N ASP A 366 -8.91 -5.13 5.85
CA ASP A 366 -10.15 -4.43 6.17
C ASP A 366 -11.00 -5.31 7.10
N ALA A 367 -11.34 -4.79 8.28
CA ALA A 367 -12.14 -5.51 9.26
C ALA A 367 -13.56 -5.72 8.78
N ASN A 368 -14.15 -6.87 9.10
CA ASN A 368 -15.51 -7.22 8.71
C ASN A 368 -16.47 -7.16 9.91
N ILE A 369 -17.78 -7.22 9.63
CA ILE A 369 -18.84 -7.16 10.64
C ILE A 369 -18.77 -8.31 11.64
N ASN A 370 -18.25 -9.47 11.23
CA ASN A 370 -17.91 -10.55 12.13
C ASN A 370 -16.54 -10.25 12.73
N PRO A 371 -16.45 -9.88 14.02
CA PRO A 371 -15.22 -9.39 14.60
C PRO A 371 -14.12 -10.44 14.60
N SER A 372 -12.93 -10.05 14.16
CA SER A 372 -11.72 -10.83 14.36
C SER A 372 -11.10 -10.50 15.73
N GLU A 373 -10.48 -11.48 16.39
CA GLU A 373 -9.62 -11.16 17.54
C GLU A 373 -8.43 -10.26 17.08
N THR A 374 -7.78 -10.68 16.00
CA THR A 374 -6.65 -9.98 15.37
C THR A 374 -6.87 -9.97 13.85
N LEU A 375 -6.50 -8.90 13.13
CA LEU A 375 -6.54 -8.93 11.67
C LEU A 375 -5.29 -9.58 11.05
N MET A 376 -4.09 -9.24 11.54
CA MET A 376 -2.83 -9.86 11.13
C MET A 376 -1.98 -10.24 12.33
N GLN A 377 -1.43 -11.47 12.31
CA GLN A 377 -0.55 -11.97 13.36
C GLN A 377 0.79 -12.41 12.78
N VAL A 378 1.89 -11.95 13.38
CA VAL A 378 3.26 -12.33 13.04
C VAL A 378 3.91 -13.10 14.19
N GLY A 379 4.03 -14.40 14.04
CA GLY A 379 4.34 -15.32 15.12
C GLY A 379 3.15 -15.51 16.05
N LYS A 380 3.01 -16.70 16.65
CA LYS A 380 1.99 -16.93 17.69
C LYS A 380 2.41 -16.28 19.02
N PRO A 381 1.49 -15.95 19.94
CA PRO A 381 1.86 -15.54 21.30
C PRO A 381 2.84 -16.52 21.94
N GLY A 382 3.86 -15.99 22.62
CA GLY A 382 4.95 -16.79 23.20
C GLY A 382 6.00 -17.29 22.19
N SER A 383 6.04 -16.73 20.98
CA SER A 383 7.17 -16.91 20.05
C SER A 383 8.48 -16.43 20.69
N LYS A 384 9.57 -17.17 20.47
CA LYS A 384 10.87 -16.95 21.13
C LYS A 384 12.07 -17.12 20.21
N LYS A 385 11.89 -17.54 18.95
CA LYS A 385 13.00 -17.75 18.04
C LYS A 385 13.69 -16.42 17.73
N ASN A 386 15.00 -16.47 17.56
CA ASN A 386 15.78 -15.33 17.09
C ASN A 386 15.83 -15.39 15.56
N HIS A 387 15.51 -14.27 14.91
CA HIS A 387 15.45 -14.14 13.46
C HIS A 387 16.46 -13.10 12.93
N ALA A 388 17.38 -12.59 13.75
CA ALA A 388 18.30 -11.50 13.40
C ALA A 388 19.15 -11.75 12.14
N ALA A 389 19.46 -13.03 11.82
CA ALA A 389 20.22 -13.37 10.62
C ALA A 389 19.40 -13.33 9.32
N ASN A 390 18.08 -13.48 9.43
CA ASN A 390 17.16 -13.50 8.30
C ASN A 390 15.75 -13.09 8.78
N PRO A 391 15.56 -11.80 9.08
CA PRO A 391 14.33 -11.32 9.71
C PRO A 391 13.14 -11.35 8.77
N SER A 392 11.93 -11.28 9.34
CA SER A 392 10.70 -11.08 8.56
C SER A 392 10.43 -9.60 8.32
N TYR A 393 9.81 -9.28 7.18
CA TYR A 393 9.56 -7.91 6.75
C TYR A 393 8.10 -7.66 6.37
N ILE A 394 7.60 -6.48 6.76
CA ILE A 394 6.26 -5.98 6.46
C ILE A 394 6.43 -4.61 5.79
N PHE A 395 5.88 -4.42 4.59
CA PHE A 395 5.99 -3.15 3.85
C PHE A 395 4.64 -2.66 3.37
N ASP A 396 4.32 -1.38 3.58
CA ASP A 396 3.07 -0.79 3.07
C ASP A 396 1.85 -1.66 3.37
N VAL A 397 1.76 -2.13 4.62
CA VAL A 397 0.60 -2.88 5.10
C VAL A 397 -0.27 -1.95 5.91
N PHE A 398 -1.51 -1.82 5.47
CA PHE A 398 -2.48 -0.89 6.00
C PHE A 398 -3.65 -1.65 6.62
N PHE A 399 -4.23 -1.09 7.66
CA PHE A 399 -5.37 -1.68 8.37
C PHE A 399 -6.50 -0.67 8.43
N ARG A 400 -7.71 -1.13 8.17
CA ARG A 400 -8.92 -0.33 8.26
C ARG A 400 -9.98 -1.04 9.09
N VAL A 401 -10.56 -0.32 10.05
CA VAL A 401 -11.70 -0.79 10.84
C VAL A 401 -12.89 0.12 10.63
N SER A 402 -13.84 -0.34 9.80
CA SER A 402 -14.96 0.42 9.23
C SER A 402 -14.57 1.51 8.22
N GLY A 403 -15.54 2.29 7.73
CA GLY A 403 -15.37 3.27 6.66
C GLY A 403 -16.23 2.92 5.44
N PRO A 404 -15.92 1.85 4.68
CA PRO A 404 -16.80 1.36 3.61
C PRO A 404 -18.05 0.66 4.14
N HIS A 405 -17.92 -0.07 5.26
CA HIS A 405 -18.95 -0.84 5.92
C HIS A 405 -18.65 -0.94 7.41
N GLU A 406 -19.53 -1.57 8.19
CA GLU A 406 -19.27 -1.89 9.58
C GLU A 406 -18.24 -3.02 9.68
N GLY A 407 -17.28 -2.87 10.59
CA GLY A 407 -16.33 -3.90 10.94
C GLY A 407 -15.68 -3.63 12.29
N SER A 408 -15.21 -4.69 12.95
CA SER A 408 -14.56 -4.59 14.25
C SER A 408 -13.49 -5.66 14.42
N ALA A 409 -12.55 -5.42 15.32
CA ALA A 409 -11.55 -6.40 15.74
C ALA A 409 -11.07 -6.09 17.16
N SER A 410 -10.56 -7.05 17.94
CA SER A 410 -9.96 -6.68 19.24
C SER A 410 -8.68 -5.86 19.04
N HIS A 411 -7.82 -6.26 18.11
CA HIS A 411 -6.69 -5.46 17.64
C HIS A 411 -6.32 -5.70 16.17
N CYS A 412 -5.66 -4.75 15.52
CA CYS A 412 -5.33 -4.88 14.09
C CYS A 412 -4.10 -5.76 13.84
N LEU A 413 -2.96 -5.44 14.45
CA LEU A 413 -1.68 -6.11 14.20
C LEU A 413 -1.04 -6.60 15.50
N GLY A 414 -0.73 -7.90 15.57
CA GLY A 414 0.07 -8.48 16.64
C GLY A 414 1.43 -8.98 16.11
N ILE A 415 2.54 -8.43 16.64
CA ILE A 415 3.90 -8.85 16.30
C ILE A 415 4.51 -9.57 17.50
N ASN A 416 4.56 -10.90 17.43
CA ASN A 416 5.10 -11.78 18.47
C ASN A 416 6.48 -12.34 18.14
N SER A 417 6.82 -12.51 16.86
CA SER A 417 8.17 -12.93 16.45
C SER A 417 9.19 -11.84 16.75
N ASN A 418 10.40 -12.25 17.15
CA ASN A 418 11.52 -11.33 17.34
C ASN A 418 12.07 -10.86 15.99
N ASP A 419 12.81 -9.75 16.02
CA ASP A 419 13.59 -9.23 14.90
C ASP A 419 12.74 -8.97 13.64
N VAL A 420 11.48 -8.54 13.80
CA VAL A 420 10.60 -8.17 12.68
C VAL A 420 10.85 -6.72 12.28
N TYR A 421 10.94 -6.48 10.96
CA TYR A 421 11.01 -5.14 10.39
C TYR A 421 9.66 -4.79 9.76
N ALA A 422 9.02 -3.73 10.24
CA ALA A 422 7.90 -3.10 9.53
C ALA A 422 8.33 -1.74 8.99
N ASP A 423 7.96 -1.45 7.75
CA ASP A 423 8.36 -0.23 7.08
C ASP A 423 7.19 0.34 6.30
N HIS A 424 6.65 1.42 6.84
CA HIS A 424 5.39 2.07 6.53
C HIS A 424 4.17 1.22 6.90
N LEU A 425 3.57 1.57 8.04
CA LEU A 425 2.29 1.05 8.51
C LEU A 425 1.30 2.19 8.69
N TRP A 426 0.07 1.99 8.24
CA TRP A 426 -1.06 2.81 8.69
C TRP A 426 -2.12 1.91 9.27
N ILE A 427 -2.41 2.09 10.54
CA ILE A 427 -3.37 1.30 11.29
C ILE A 427 -4.48 2.25 11.72
N TRP A 428 -5.63 2.14 11.08
CA TRP A 428 -6.67 3.17 11.15
C TRP A 428 -8.00 2.56 11.59
N ARG A 429 -8.42 2.88 12.81
CA ARG A 429 -9.82 2.74 13.20
C ARG A 429 -10.58 3.93 12.63
N ALA A 430 -11.53 3.70 11.73
CA ALA A 430 -12.13 4.77 10.96
C ALA A 430 -12.80 5.84 11.84
N ASP A 431 -12.49 7.11 11.59
CA ASP A 431 -13.11 8.29 12.21
C ASP A 431 -14.26 8.85 11.37
N HIS A 432 -14.41 8.42 10.11
CA HIS A 432 -15.48 8.83 9.20
C HIS A 432 -15.88 7.70 8.24
N GLY A 433 -17.04 7.87 7.59
CA GLY A 433 -17.63 6.87 6.69
C GLY A 433 -18.73 6.04 7.35
N ASN A 434 -19.07 4.92 6.73
CA ASN A 434 -20.09 4.00 7.19
C ASN A 434 -19.58 3.11 8.34
N GLY A 435 -20.48 2.73 9.25
CA GLY A 435 -20.15 1.84 10.37
C GLY A 435 -19.25 2.45 11.44
N VAL A 436 -19.10 3.78 11.47
CA VAL A 436 -18.23 4.49 12.43
C VAL A 436 -19.01 4.97 13.66
N GLY A 437 -18.42 4.76 14.83
CA GLY A 437 -18.93 5.21 16.13
C GLY A 437 -18.26 4.44 17.26
N TRP A 438 -18.24 5.01 18.47
CA TRP A 438 -17.59 4.40 19.64
C TRP A 438 -17.96 2.91 19.82
N ASP A 439 -19.24 2.59 19.74
CA ASP A 439 -19.76 1.21 19.91
C ASP A 439 -20.05 0.49 18.57
N LYS A 440 -19.66 1.06 17.42
CA LYS A 440 -19.93 0.48 16.09
C LYS A 440 -18.71 -0.18 15.47
N ASN A 441 -17.58 0.54 15.42
CA ASN A 441 -16.32 0.01 14.91
C ASN A 441 -15.35 -0.29 16.04
N GLY A 442 -15.80 -1.11 16.99
CA GLY A 442 -15.01 -1.47 18.18
C GLY A 442 -13.63 -2.01 17.79
N CYS A 443 -12.59 -1.37 18.30
CA CYS A 443 -11.22 -1.84 18.20
C CYS A 443 -10.38 -1.24 19.31
N ALA A 444 -9.95 -2.10 20.24
CA ALA A 444 -9.25 -1.68 21.44
C ALA A 444 -7.84 -1.21 21.09
N ASN A 445 -7.05 -2.02 20.38
CA ASN A 445 -5.64 -1.71 20.16
C ASN A 445 -5.30 -1.73 18.66
N GLY A 446 -4.47 -0.81 18.21
CA GLY A 446 -4.01 -0.84 16.82
C GLY A 446 -2.87 -1.83 16.62
N LEU A 447 -1.87 -1.75 17.48
CA LEU A 447 -0.63 -2.51 17.38
C LEU A 447 -0.23 -3.08 18.73
N ILE A 448 0.02 -4.39 18.78
CA ILE A 448 0.62 -5.06 19.93
C ILE A 448 1.97 -5.62 19.50
N VAL A 449 3.04 -5.19 20.17
CA VAL A 449 4.41 -5.69 19.93
C VAL A 449 4.89 -6.46 21.17
N ASN A 450 4.98 -7.77 21.02
CA ASN A 450 5.49 -8.69 22.04
C ASN A 450 6.90 -9.20 21.71
N GLY A 451 7.28 -9.19 20.42
CA GLY A 451 8.60 -9.62 19.96
C GLY A 451 9.71 -8.66 20.39
N ASN A 452 10.89 -9.21 20.67
CA ASN A 452 12.10 -8.44 20.93
C ASN A 452 12.70 -7.90 19.63
N ASN A 453 13.39 -6.76 19.69
CA ASN A 453 14.13 -6.15 18.56
C ASN A 453 13.27 -5.89 17.32
N VAL A 454 11.97 -5.65 17.49
CA VAL A 454 11.09 -5.23 16.40
C VAL A 454 11.43 -3.79 16.02
N THR A 455 11.61 -3.53 14.73
CA THR A 455 11.88 -2.20 14.20
C THR A 455 10.73 -1.75 13.31
N ILE A 456 10.20 -0.56 13.56
CA ILE A 456 9.12 0.02 12.74
C ILE A 456 9.55 1.39 12.23
N TYR A 457 9.62 1.53 10.91
CA TYR A 457 9.85 2.80 10.22
C TYR A 457 8.51 3.35 9.71
N GLY A 458 8.19 4.62 9.98
CA GLY A 458 6.93 5.23 9.53
C GLY A 458 5.68 4.54 10.07
N LEU A 459 5.45 4.60 11.38
CA LEU A 459 4.25 4.09 12.06
C LEU A 459 3.19 5.18 12.17
N PHE A 460 2.01 4.93 11.61
CA PHE A 460 0.81 5.76 11.75
C PHE A 460 -0.29 4.90 12.40
N ASN A 461 -0.76 5.24 13.60
CA ASN A 461 -1.70 4.43 14.39
C ASN A 461 -2.77 5.32 15.03
N GLU A 462 -4.03 5.19 14.62
CA GLU A 462 -5.03 6.24 14.84
C GLU A 462 -6.39 5.72 15.35
N HIS A 463 -6.94 6.48 16.31
CA HIS A 463 -8.34 6.43 16.78
C HIS A 463 -8.81 5.17 17.52
N PHE A 464 -7.90 4.31 18.00
CA PHE A 464 -8.24 3.14 18.82
C PHE A 464 -8.83 3.51 20.18
N GLN A 465 -9.60 2.60 20.79
CA GLN A 465 -10.26 2.84 22.07
C GLN A 465 -9.29 2.77 23.26
N GLU A 466 -8.21 2.00 23.08
CA GLU A 466 -7.12 1.78 24.03
C GLU A 466 -5.77 1.91 23.27
N TYR A 467 -4.68 1.42 23.86
CA TYR A 467 -3.31 1.54 23.33
C TYR A 467 -2.88 0.33 22.50
#